data_AF-A0A9W8KIJ1-F1
#
_entry.id   AF-A0A9W8KIJ1-F1
#
_cell.length_a   1.000
_cell.length_b   1.000
_cell.length_c   1.000
_cell.angle_alpha   90.00
_cell.angle_beta   90.00
_cell.angle_gamma   90.00
#
_symmetry.space_group_name_H-M   'P 1'
#
loop_
_entity.id
_entity.type
_entity.pdbx_description
1 polymer ?
#
loop_
_entity_poly.entity_id
_entity_poly.type
_entity_poly.pdbx_seq_one_letter_code
_entity_poly.pdbx_strand_id
1 'polypeptide(L)'
;MSNDSTHIPLSLRRKIVIALDADALQPPVLGNQGGNESSEEVNEATKRRFSTFKTVAWTKANIIRPTEDHVFLTTCINPEASGPLDTAAITNMWNSLFTGQENHTNRVKEAEIALKRIAEALHCVGVSASIEVVLGNAAEKIPEYVHVHRGELLIVQAPVRSVLATTLAYSWADTCANMAECPTVIVKQSDLPDNVAVALDPPLPTPTQNE
;
A
#
# COMPACT_ATOMS: atom_id res chain seq x y z
N MET A 1 12.86 17.38 35.41
CA MET A 1 13.27 15.97 35.30
C MET A 1 13.20 15.60 33.83
N SER A 2 14.33 15.69 33.13
CA SER A 2 14.45 15.26 31.74
C SER A 2 14.49 13.73 31.74
N ASN A 3 13.40 13.10 31.32
CA ASN A 3 13.44 11.69 30.96
C ASN A 3 14.36 11.57 29.75
N ASP A 4 15.59 11.12 29.97
CA ASP A 4 16.44 10.61 28.89
C ASP A 4 15.72 9.42 28.29
N SER A 5 14.96 9.68 27.21
CA SER A 5 14.35 8.64 26.41
C SER A 5 15.48 7.78 25.86
N THR A 6 15.61 6.57 26.37
CA THR A 6 16.59 5.58 25.92
C THR A 6 16.36 5.30 24.44
N HIS A 7 17.12 5.98 23.59
CA HIS A 7 16.99 5.86 22.15
C HIS A 7 17.55 4.50 21.71
N ILE A 8 16.65 3.56 21.38
CA ILE A 8 17.04 2.26 20.84
C ILE A 8 17.58 2.45 19.42
N PRO A 9 18.84 2.05 19.13
CA PRO A 9 19.40 2.09 17.78
C PRO A 9 18.51 1.34 16.79
N LEU A 10 18.38 1.84 15.55
CA LEU A 10 17.51 1.25 14.53
C LEU A 10 17.81 -0.24 14.28
N SER A 11 19.07 -0.67 14.41
CA SER A 11 19.49 -2.06 14.24
C SER A 11 18.97 -3.02 15.33
N LEU A 12 18.58 -2.49 16.49
CA LEU A 12 18.04 -3.26 17.62
C LEU A 12 16.52 -3.15 17.74
N ARG A 13 15.88 -2.36 16.88
CA ARG A 13 14.42 -2.23 16.85
C ARG A 13 13.80 -3.46 16.20
N ARG A 14 12.60 -3.81 16.67
CA ARG A 14 11.79 -4.84 16.05
C ARG A 14 11.39 -4.41 14.65
N LYS A 15 11.53 -5.30 13.67
CA LYS A 15 11.25 -5.00 12.27
C LYS A 15 9.86 -5.48 11.88
N ILE A 16 8.99 -4.55 11.51
CA ILE A 16 7.63 -4.84 11.06
C ILE A 16 7.53 -4.54 9.57
N VAL A 17 7.07 -5.49 8.77
CA VAL A 17 6.81 -5.28 7.34
C VAL A 17 5.32 -5.11 7.14
N ILE A 18 4.89 -4.04 6.48
CA ILE A 18 3.50 -3.82 6.08
C ILE A 18 3.44 -3.86 4.55
N ALA A 19 2.84 -4.93 4.02
CA ALA A 19 2.60 -5.11 2.60
C ALA A 19 1.22 -4.56 2.23
N LEU A 20 1.22 -3.56 1.35
CA LEU A 20 0.04 -2.86 0.88
C LEU A 20 -0.30 -3.29 -0.55
N ASP A 21 -1.58 -3.23 -0.89
CA ASP A 21 -2.05 -3.55 -2.24
C ASP A 21 -1.67 -2.41 -3.21
N ALA A 22 -0.93 -2.74 -4.27
CA ALA A 22 -0.48 -1.77 -5.26
C ALA A 22 -1.64 -1.05 -5.94
N ASP A 23 -2.74 -1.75 -6.20
CA ASP A 23 -3.94 -1.19 -6.83
C ASP A 23 -4.61 -0.15 -5.92
N ALA A 24 -4.46 -0.27 -4.60
CA ALA A 24 -5.01 0.65 -3.62
C ALA A 24 -4.18 1.93 -3.43
N LEU A 25 -2.93 1.95 -3.89
CA LEU A 25 -2.04 3.12 -3.83
C LEU A 25 -2.20 4.06 -5.03
N GLN A 26 -2.78 3.57 -6.13
CA GLN A 26 -2.89 4.34 -7.37
C GLN A 26 -3.87 5.52 -7.23
N PRO A 27 -3.62 6.65 -7.92
CA PRO A 27 -4.61 7.70 -8.09
C PRO A 27 -5.88 7.20 -8.77
N PRO A 28 -7.05 7.73 -8.39
CA PRO A 28 -8.23 7.56 -9.23
C PRO A 28 -7.85 8.09 -10.60
N VAL A 29 -7.97 7.23 -11.62
CA VAL A 29 -7.81 7.65 -13.00
C VAL A 29 -9.05 8.49 -13.30
N LEU A 30 -8.90 9.81 -13.24
CA LEU A 30 -9.91 10.73 -13.75
C LEU A 30 -9.78 10.67 -15.26
N GLY A 31 -10.55 9.80 -15.91
CA GLY A 31 -10.49 9.66 -17.36
C GLY A 31 -10.88 10.98 -18.01
N ASN A 32 -10.00 11.51 -18.83
CA ASN A 32 -10.20 12.75 -19.56
C ASN A 32 -11.14 12.57 -20.78
N GLN A 33 -12.02 11.55 -20.75
CA GLN A 33 -12.96 11.28 -21.82
C GLN A 33 -14.33 11.83 -21.43
N GLY A 34 -14.86 12.76 -22.23
CA GLY A 34 -16.14 13.44 -22.02
C GLY A 34 -17.39 12.55 -22.15
N GLY A 35 -17.37 11.35 -21.59
CA GLY A 35 -18.52 10.47 -21.44
C GLY A 35 -18.71 10.16 -19.96
N ASN A 36 -19.95 10.28 -19.47
CA ASN A 36 -20.42 9.91 -18.13
C ASN A 36 -19.60 8.77 -17.47
N GLU A 37 -18.51 9.10 -16.78
CA GLU A 37 -17.90 8.19 -15.83
C GLU A 37 -18.92 8.02 -14.70
N SER A 38 -19.33 6.77 -14.49
CA SER A 38 -20.32 6.47 -13.47
C SER A 38 -19.75 6.89 -12.11
N SER A 39 -20.56 7.55 -11.28
CA SER A 39 -20.19 7.96 -9.91
C SER A 39 -19.67 6.81 -9.03
N GLU A 40 -19.77 5.56 -9.49
CA GLU A 40 -19.35 4.35 -8.79
C GLU A 40 -17.83 4.12 -8.86
N GLU A 41 -17.16 4.41 -9.98
CA GLU A 41 -15.71 4.13 -10.12
C GLU A 41 -14.84 5.04 -9.24
N VAL A 42 -15.16 6.35 -9.21
CA VAL A 42 -14.50 7.32 -8.33
C VAL A 42 -14.72 6.96 -6.84
N ASN A 43 -15.88 6.39 -6.52
CA ASN A 43 -16.20 5.94 -5.17
C ASN A 43 -15.38 4.70 -4.79
N GLU A 44 -15.18 3.75 -5.71
CA GLU A 44 -14.34 2.57 -5.47
C GLU A 44 -12.86 2.93 -5.26
N ALA A 45 -12.29 3.79 -6.11
CA ALA A 45 -10.88 4.20 -5.97
C ALA A 45 -10.64 4.92 -4.64
N THR A 46 -11.56 5.80 -4.25
CA THR A 46 -11.54 6.46 -2.94
C THR A 46 -11.63 5.44 -1.80
N LYS A 47 -12.54 4.47 -1.88
CA LYS A 47 -12.66 3.39 -0.89
C LYS A 47 -11.37 2.58 -0.75
N ARG A 48 -10.72 2.23 -1.87
CA ARG A 48 -9.44 1.48 -1.88
C ARG A 48 -8.32 2.26 -1.19
N ARG A 49 -8.20 3.57 -1.46
CA ARG A 49 -7.20 4.42 -0.78
C ARG A 49 -7.46 4.53 0.71
N PHE A 50 -8.70 4.81 1.08
CA PHE A 50 -9.11 4.86 2.48
C PHE A 50 -8.78 3.55 3.21
N SER A 51 -8.91 2.43 2.50
CA SER A 51 -8.58 1.11 3.00
C SER A 51 -7.11 1.00 3.44
N THR A 52 -6.18 1.52 2.64
CA THR A 52 -4.74 1.50 2.92
C THR A 52 -4.44 2.31 4.19
N PHE A 53 -4.95 3.53 4.27
CA PHE A 53 -4.77 4.39 5.45
C PHE A 53 -5.39 3.76 6.70
N LYS A 54 -6.57 3.14 6.59
CA LYS A 54 -7.25 2.45 7.69
C LYS A 54 -6.41 1.28 8.21
N THR A 55 -5.81 0.48 7.33
CA THR A 55 -4.91 -0.63 7.70
C THR A 55 -3.69 -0.12 8.46
N VAL A 56 -3.03 0.92 7.95
CA VAL A 56 -1.83 1.48 8.61
C VAL A 56 -2.19 2.14 9.93
N ALA A 57 -3.32 2.85 10.02
CA ALA A 57 -3.77 3.50 11.24
C ALA A 57 -4.12 2.49 12.33
N TRP A 58 -4.84 1.43 11.95
CA TRP A 58 -5.14 0.34 12.86
C TRP A 58 -3.88 -0.35 13.34
N THR A 59 -2.96 -0.66 12.42
CA THR A 59 -1.67 -1.28 12.74
C THR A 59 -0.86 -0.42 13.70
N LYS A 60 -0.82 0.89 13.46
CA LYS A 60 -0.14 1.85 14.33
C LYS A 60 -0.76 1.89 15.73
N ALA A 61 -2.08 1.82 15.83
CA ALA A 61 -2.77 1.91 17.11
C ALA A 61 -2.68 0.63 17.95
N ASN A 62 -2.60 -0.54 17.30
CA ASN A 62 -2.74 -1.83 17.99
C ASN A 62 -1.45 -2.65 18.07
N ILE A 63 -0.49 -2.41 17.17
CA ILE A 63 0.69 -3.29 17.01
C ILE A 63 1.99 -2.51 17.19
N ILE A 64 2.12 -1.34 16.55
CA ILE A 64 3.38 -0.59 16.49
C ILE A 64 3.66 0.12 17.81
N ARG A 65 4.88 -0.02 18.31
CA ARG A 65 5.48 0.71 19.42
C ARG A 65 6.46 1.75 18.86
N PRO A 66 6.15 3.06 18.87
CA PRO A 66 6.91 4.08 18.14
C PRO A 66 8.42 4.11 18.40
N THR A 67 8.84 3.85 19.64
CA THR A 67 10.25 3.90 20.05
C THR A 67 11.01 2.59 19.86
N GLU A 68 10.29 1.47 19.70
CA GLU A 68 10.86 0.11 19.72
C GLU A 68 10.81 -0.57 18.36
N ASP A 69 9.97 -0.09 17.46
CA ASP A 69 9.75 -0.71 16.16
C ASP A 69 10.29 0.16 15.01
N HIS A 70 10.66 -0.50 13.92
CA HIS A 70 10.90 0.12 12.62
C HIS A 70 9.99 -0.56 11.58
N VAL A 71 9.28 0.27 10.80
CA VAL A 71 8.27 -0.18 9.83
C VAL A 71 8.84 -0.13 8.41
N PHE A 72 8.85 -1.25 7.72
CA PHE A 72 9.06 -1.32 6.27
C PHE A 72 7.71 -1.31 5.58
N LEU A 73 7.38 -0.22 4.90
CA LEU A 73 6.20 -0.13 4.05
C LEU A 73 6.57 -0.63 2.65
N THR A 74 5.89 -1.66 2.18
CA THR A 74 6.19 -2.23 0.86
C THR A 74 4.93 -2.51 0.05
N THR A 75 5.09 -2.49 -1.25
CA THR A 75 4.07 -2.89 -2.22
C THR A 75 4.76 -3.63 -3.36
N CYS A 76 4.05 -4.55 -4.00
CA CYS A 76 4.59 -5.29 -5.13
C CYS A 76 3.83 -4.95 -6.41
N ILE A 77 4.56 -4.57 -7.45
CA ILE A 77 4.00 -4.30 -8.78
C ILE A 77 4.46 -5.42 -9.70
N ASN A 78 3.51 -6.21 -10.21
CA ASN A 78 3.80 -7.22 -11.22
C ASN A 78 3.74 -6.58 -12.62
N PRO A 79 4.87 -6.40 -13.32
CA PRO A 79 4.87 -5.85 -14.67
C PRO A 79 4.20 -6.79 -15.69
N GLU A 80 4.24 -8.10 -15.43
CA GLU A 80 3.69 -9.15 -16.29
C GLU A 80 2.20 -9.39 -16.05
N ALA A 81 1.64 -8.97 -14.91
CA ALA A 81 0.21 -9.09 -14.62
C ALA A 81 -0.67 -8.09 -15.39
N SER A 82 -0.22 -7.65 -16.56
CA SER A 82 -1.07 -6.97 -17.55
C SER A 82 -2.10 -7.97 -18.11
N GLY A 83 -3.12 -8.29 -17.32
CA GLY A 83 -4.27 -9.14 -17.67
C GLY A 83 -5.59 -8.36 -17.80
N PRO A 84 -6.59 -8.90 -18.52
CA PRO A 84 -7.33 -8.18 -19.57
C PRO A 84 -8.73 -7.75 -19.13
N LEU A 85 -9.08 -6.46 -19.26
CA LEU A 85 -10.44 -5.98 -19.54
C LEU A 85 -10.44 -4.46 -19.72
N ASP A 86 -9.92 -4.01 -20.86
CA ASP A 86 -10.42 -2.77 -21.43
C ASP A 86 -10.43 -2.91 -22.95
N THR A 87 -11.62 -2.81 -23.55
CA THR A 87 -11.84 -3.09 -24.98
C THR A 87 -11.22 -2.01 -25.88
N ALA A 88 -10.66 -0.95 -25.28
CA ALA A 88 -9.74 0.02 -25.90
C ALA A 88 -8.31 -0.53 -26.15
N ALA A 89 -7.97 -1.69 -25.58
CA ALA A 89 -6.64 -2.28 -25.68
C ALA A 89 -6.28 -2.86 -27.06
N ILE A 90 -7.26 -3.20 -27.91
CA ILE A 90 -6.97 -3.74 -29.24
C ILE A 90 -6.52 -2.63 -30.21
N THR A 91 -7.00 -1.40 -30.03
CA THR A 91 -6.58 -0.24 -30.84
C THR A 91 -5.30 0.42 -30.30
N ASN A 92 -5.03 0.31 -28.99
CA ASN A 92 -3.78 0.80 -28.37
C ASN A 92 -2.61 -0.19 -28.47
N MET A 93 -2.85 -1.45 -28.79
CA MET A 93 -1.82 -2.48 -28.97
C MET A 93 -0.74 -2.10 -30.00
N TRP A 94 -1.09 -1.25 -30.97
CA TRP A 94 -0.16 -0.70 -31.96
C TRP A 94 0.74 0.43 -31.42
N ASN A 95 0.30 1.18 -30.40
CA ASN A 95 1.11 2.19 -29.72
C ASN A 95 1.94 1.60 -28.55
N SER A 96 1.54 0.44 -28.03
CA SER A 96 2.15 -0.22 -26.87
C SER A 96 3.49 -0.93 -27.14
N LEU A 97 3.88 -1.14 -28.41
CA LEU A 97 5.22 -1.67 -28.73
C LEU A 97 6.35 -0.65 -28.50
N PHE A 98 6.02 0.65 -28.37
CA PHE A 98 7.00 1.70 -28.09
C PHE A 98 6.77 2.42 -26.74
N THR A 99 5.67 2.16 -26.01
CA THR A 99 5.29 2.91 -24.78
C THR A 99 5.19 2.06 -23.50
N GLY A 100 5.33 0.73 -23.58
CA GLY A 100 5.21 -0.15 -22.41
C GLY A 100 6.17 0.20 -21.26
N GLN A 101 7.37 0.69 -21.57
CA GLN A 101 8.38 1.04 -20.56
C GLN A 101 8.04 2.33 -19.77
N GLU A 102 7.30 3.27 -20.37
CA GLU A 102 6.93 4.53 -19.72
C GLU A 102 5.80 4.34 -18.69
N ASN A 103 4.81 3.49 -18.99
CA ASN A 103 3.67 3.25 -18.11
C ASN A 103 4.04 2.54 -16.80
N HIS A 104 4.96 1.57 -16.84
CA HIS A 104 5.44 0.90 -15.62
C HIS A 104 6.23 1.86 -14.71
N THR A 105 7.05 2.71 -15.32
CA THR A 105 7.81 3.73 -14.60
C THR A 105 6.87 4.70 -13.88
N ASN A 106 5.69 4.97 -14.44
CA ASN A 106 4.69 5.82 -13.80
C ASN A 106 4.05 5.14 -12.57
N ARG A 107 3.62 3.87 -12.68
CA ARG A 107 3.00 3.13 -11.56
C ARG A 107 3.93 3.00 -10.36
N VAL A 108 5.21 2.71 -10.60
CA VAL A 108 6.23 2.61 -9.53
C VAL A 108 6.36 3.95 -8.81
N LYS A 109 6.52 5.05 -9.55
CA LYS A 109 6.63 6.41 -8.97
C LYS A 109 5.39 6.81 -8.18
N GLU A 110 4.20 6.52 -8.70
CA GLU A 110 2.94 6.79 -8.00
C GLU A 110 2.85 6.03 -6.67
N ALA A 111 3.19 4.73 -6.69
CA ALA A 111 3.22 3.90 -5.50
C ALA A 111 4.28 4.41 -4.49
N GLU A 112 5.48 4.76 -4.95
CA GLU A 112 6.53 5.36 -4.11
C GLU A 112 6.05 6.66 -3.44
N ILE A 113 5.40 7.55 -4.20
CA ILE A 113 4.85 8.80 -3.65
C ILE A 113 3.80 8.51 -2.58
N ALA A 114 2.90 7.55 -2.83
CA ALA A 114 1.86 7.17 -1.88
C ALA A 114 2.47 6.57 -0.60
N LEU A 115 3.41 5.63 -0.73
CA LEU A 115 4.13 5.05 0.41
C LEU A 115 4.91 6.10 1.19
N LYS A 116 5.57 7.04 0.50
CA LYS A 116 6.33 8.12 1.12
C LYS A 116 5.44 8.99 2.01
N ARG A 117 4.24 9.35 1.55
CA ARG A 117 3.26 10.11 2.36
C ARG A 117 2.86 9.35 3.62
N ILE A 118 2.65 8.04 3.52
CA ILE A 118 2.33 7.19 4.67
C ILE A 118 3.52 7.14 5.65
N ALA A 119 4.75 7.00 5.14
CA ALA A 119 5.95 6.99 5.95
C ALA A 119 6.15 8.34 6.69
N GLU A 120 5.92 9.46 6.01
CA GLU A 120 5.95 10.80 6.59
C GLU A 120 4.91 10.93 7.71
N ALA A 121 3.68 10.45 7.50
CA ALA A 121 2.65 10.44 8.53
C ALA A 121 3.04 9.59 9.76
N LEU A 122 3.70 8.45 9.55
CA LEU A 122 4.25 7.62 10.63
C LEU A 122 5.39 8.35 11.38
N HIS A 123 6.28 9.03 10.66
CA HIS A 123 7.36 9.82 11.27
C HIS A 123 6.82 10.96 12.13
N CYS A 124 5.75 11.64 11.69
CA CYS A 124 5.08 12.69 12.46
C CYS A 124 4.54 12.19 13.81
N VAL A 125 4.23 10.89 13.94
CA VAL A 125 3.80 10.25 15.20
C VAL A 125 4.93 9.49 15.92
N GLY A 126 6.18 9.74 15.53
CA GLY A 126 7.37 9.20 16.17
C GLY A 126 7.71 7.75 15.79
N VAL A 127 7.04 7.18 14.78
CA VAL A 127 7.34 5.84 14.27
C VAL A 127 8.38 5.94 13.17
N SER A 128 9.48 5.18 13.27
CA SER A 128 10.46 5.12 12.19
C SER A 128 9.95 4.21 11.06
N ALA A 129 9.97 4.72 9.82
CA ALA A 129 9.50 3.98 8.66
C ALA A 129 10.43 4.13 7.44
N SER A 130 10.53 3.09 6.62
CA SER A 130 11.18 3.05 5.31
C SER A 130 10.19 2.53 4.25
N ILE A 131 10.45 2.81 2.97
CA ILE A 131 9.55 2.46 1.86
C ILE A 131 10.30 1.65 0.81
N GLU A 132 9.62 0.69 0.18
CA GLU A 132 10.17 -0.04 -0.96
C GLU A 132 9.09 -0.58 -1.90
N VAL A 133 9.25 -0.31 -3.20
CA VAL A 133 8.40 -0.89 -4.24
C VAL A 133 9.13 -2.05 -4.89
N VAL A 134 8.60 -3.26 -4.73
CA VAL A 134 9.22 -4.48 -5.25
C VAL A 134 8.57 -4.86 -6.58
N LEU A 135 9.37 -5.25 -7.57
CA LEU A 135 8.86 -5.72 -8.86
C LEU A 135 8.70 -7.24 -8.87
N GLY A 136 7.56 -7.72 -9.35
CA GLY A 136 7.28 -9.14 -9.55
C GLY A 136 5.97 -9.60 -8.93
N ASN A 137 5.85 -10.90 -8.66
CA ASN A 137 4.68 -11.49 -8.03
C ASN A 137 4.69 -11.22 -6.51
N ALA A 138 3.66 -10.55 -5.99
CA ALA A 138 3.55 -10.22 -4.56
C ALA A 138 3.66 -11.46 -3.66
N ALA A 139 3.06 -12.58 -4.09
CA ALA A 139 3.04 -13.83 -3.33
C ALA A 139 4.43 -14.42 -3.08
N GLU A 140 5.40 -14.13 -3.95
CA GLU A 140 6.79 -14.62 -3.86
C GLU A 140 7.72 -13.53 -3.31
N LYS A 141 7.55 -12.30 -3.80
CA LYS A 141 8.46 -11.19 -3.53
C LYS A 141 8.30 -10.62 -2.12
N ILE A 142 7.08 -10.58 -1.57
CA ILE A 142 6.87 -10.07 -0.21
C ILE A 142 7.50 -11.01 0.85
N PRO A 143 7.33 -12.34 0.79
CA PRO A 143 8.06 -13.25 1.69
C PRO A 143 9.58 -13.14 1.55
N GLU A 144 10.10 -13.04 0.32
CA GLU A 144 11.53 -12.81 0.07
C GLU A 144 12.00 -11.50 0.72
N TYR A 145 11.22 -10.43 0.57
CA TYR A 145 11.49 -9.13 1.17
C TYR A 145 11.56 -9.19 2.70
N VAL A 146 10.59 -9.87 3.32
CA VAL A 146 10.54 -10.11 4.77
C VAL A 146 11.79 -10.86 5.23
N HIS A 147 12.20 -11.90 4.50
CA HIS A 147 13.40 -12.68 4.82
C HIS A 147 14.67 -11.81 4.76
N VAL A 148 14.87 -11.08 3.66
CA VAL A 148 16.04 -10.20 3.45
C VAL A 148 16.20 -9.17 4.56
N HIS A 149 15.10 -8.55 4.98
CA HIS A 149 15.12 -7.55 6.03
C HIS A 149 15.05 -8.13 7.43
N ARG A 150 14.89 -9.45 7.58
CA ARG A 150 14.63 -10.14 8.86
C ARG A 150 13.41 -9.55 9.58
N GLY A 151 12.30 -9.41 8.86
CA GLY A 151 11.03 -8.99 9.44
C GLY A 151 10.58 -9.97 10.51
N GLU A 152 10.18 -9.46 11.67
CA GLU A 152 9.68 -10.26 12.79
C GLU A 152 8.15 -10.40 12.78
N LEU A 153 7.48 -9.54 12.02
CA LEU A 153 6.04 -9.54 11.83
C LEU A 153 5.72 -9.02 10.43
N LEU A 154 4.92 -9.78 9.68
CA LEU A 154 4.36 -9.35 8.40
C LEU A 154 2.89 -8.97 8.59
N ILE A 155 2.51 -7.81 8.08
CA ILE A 155 1.14 -7.32 8.07
C ILE A 155 0.74 -7.15 6.61
N VAL A 156 -0.34 -7.81 6.21
CA VAL A 156 -0.78 -7.84 4.82
C VAL A 156 -2.15 -7.20 4.71
N GLN A 157 -2.27 -6.16 3.88
CA GLN A 157 -3.56 -5.58 3.53
C GLN A 157 -4.33 -6.55 2.61
N ALA A 158 -5.52 -6.97 3.03
CA ALA A 158 -6.39 -7.72 2.14
C ALA A 158 -6.92 -6.80 1.02
N PRO A 159 -6.90 -7.24 -0.25
CA PRO A 159 -7.37 -6.44 -1.38
C PRO A 159 -8.87 -6.16 -1.26
N VAL A 160 -9.27 -4.92 -1.59
CA VAL A 160 -10.68 -4.50 -1.60
C VAL A 160 -11.24 -4.72 -3.00
N ARG A 161 -11.98 -5.82 -3.20
CA ARG A 161 -12.66 -6.10 -4.48
C ARG A 161 -14.13 -6.45 -4.29
N SER A 162 -14.93 -6.14 -5.31
CA SER A 162 -16.36 -6.47 -5.39
C SER A 162 -16.61 -7.98 -5.19
N VAL A 163 -17.77 -8.33 -4.64
CA VAL A 163 -18.19 -9.69 -4.20
C VAL A 163 -17.97 -10.81 -5.24
N LEU A 164 -17.96 -10.49 -6.54
CA LEU A 164 -17.72 -11.45 -7.62
C LEU A 164 -16.24 -11.82 -7.83
N ALA A 165 -15.29 -11.01 -7.36
CA ALA A 165 -13.85 -11.24 -7.49
C ALA A 165 -13.19 -11.81 -6.22
N THR A 166 -13.98 -12.01 -5.16
CA THR A 166 -13.50 -12.30 -3.80
C THR A 166 -12.96 -13.72 -3.63
N THR A 167 -13.34 -14.66 -4.50
CA THR A 167 -12.93 -16.07 -4.41
C THR A 167 -11.54 -16.36 -4.96
N LEU A 168 -10.97 -15.49 -5.80
CA LEU A 168 -9.61 -15.66 -6.37
C LEU A 168 -8.56 -14.71 -5.76
N ALA A 169 -9.01 -13.65 -5.08
CA ALA A 169 -8.17 -12.53 -4.65
C ALA A 169 -7.48 -12.68 -3.28
N TYR A 170 -7.89 -13.64 -2.45
CA TYR A 170 -7.14 -13.96 -1.23
C TYR A 170 -5.82 -14.69 -1.50
N SER A 171 -5.60 -15.14 -2.74
CA SER A 171 -4.46 -15.97 -3.12
C SER A 171 -3.12 -15.38 -2.70
N TRP A 172 -2.83 -14.11 -2.97
CA TRP A 172 -1.50 -13.58 -2.66
C TRP A 172 -1.28 -13.34 -1.16
N ALA A 173 -2.29 -12.85 -0.43
CA ALA A 173 -2.17 -12.61 1.00
C ALA A 173 -2.08 -13.91 1.80
N ASP A 174 -2.90 -14.91 1.43
CA ASP A 174 -2.84 -16.25 2.00
C ASP A 174 -1.52 -16.94 1.65
N THR A 175 -1.05 -16.82 0.40
CA THR A 175 0.27 -17.35 0.02
C THR A 175 1.38 -16.66 0.81
N CYS A 176 1.34 -15.34 1.02
CA CYS A 176 2.31 -14.65 1.87
C CYS A 176 2.29 -15.19 3.29
N ALA A 177 1.11 -15.42 3.88
CA ALA A 177 1.00 -15.97 5.23
C ALA A 177 1.52 -17.41 5.34
N ASN A 178 1.42 -18.20 4.27
CA ASN A 178 1.94 -19.57 4.22
C ASN A 178 3.45 -19.64 3.91
N MET A 179 3.99 -18.66 3.20
CA MET A 179 5.39 -18.64 2.76
C MET A 179 6.32 -17.80 3.65
N ALA A 180 5.79 -16.79 4.36
CA ALA A 180 6.61 -15.96 5.23
C ALA A 180 7.12 -16.76 6.43
N GLU A 181 8.40 -16.56 6.78
CA GLU A 181 9.05 -17.22 7.91
C GLU A 181 8.63 -16.64 9.27
N CYS A 182 7.98 -15.47 9.27
CA CYS A 182 7.52 -14.77 10.47
C CYS A 182 5.99 -14.87 10.64
N PRO A 183 5.47 -14.66 11.85
CA PRO A 183 4.04 -14.47 12.07
C PRO A 183 3.46 -13.45 11.09
N THR A 184 2.31 -13.77 10.51
CA THR A 184 1.64 -12.94 9.51
C THR A 184 0.23 -12.58 9.98
N VAL A 185 -0.12 -11.30 9.87
CA VAL A 185 -1.45 -10.76 10.17
C VAL A 185 -2.07 -10.25 8.89
N ILE A 186 -3.18 -10.85 8.48
CA ILE A 186 -3.97 -10.38 7.33
C ILE A 186 -5.05 -9.42 7.84
N VAL A 187 -5.01 -8.17 7.39
CA VAL A 187 -5.94 -7.13 7.81
C VAL A 187 -7.04 -6.98 6.76
N LYS A 188 -8.26 -7.40 7.12
CA LYS A 188 -9.46 -7.24 6.29
C LYS A 188 -10.16 -5.94 6.63
N GLN A 189 -10.59 -5.21 5.61
CA GLN A 189 -11.29 -3.93 5.79
C GLN A 189 -12.61 -4.04 6.55
N SER A 190 -13.32 -5.16 6.37
CA SER A 190 -14.57 -5.46 7.08
C SER A 190 -14.39 -5.50 8.60
N ASP A 191 -13.18 -5.79 9.05
CA ASP A 191 -12.87 -6.03 10.46
C ASP A 191 -12.37 -4.75 11.14
N LEU A 192 -12.08 -3.70 10.35
CA LEU A 192 -11.62 -2.42 10.85
C LEU A 192 -12.81 -1.51 11.13
N PRO A 193 -12.88 -0.85 12.31
CA PRO A 193 -13.94 0.10 12.58
C PRO A 193 -13.71 1.42 11.83
N ASP A 194 -14.79 2.07 11.38
CA ASP A 194 -14.71 3.24 10.48
C ASP A 194 -14.07 4.48 11.11
N ASN A 195 -14.01 4.54 12.44
CA ASN A 195 -13.39 5.62 13.19
C ASN A 195 -11.84 5.61 13.15
N VAL A 196 -11.20 4.57 12.62
CA VAL A 196 -9.73 4.40 12.72
C VAL A 196 -8.96 5.25 11.70
N ALA A 197 -9.55 5.60 10.56
CA ALA A 197 -8.82 6.29 9.49
C ALA A 197 -8.46 7.75 9.82
N VAL A 198 -9.15 8.37 10.79
CA VAL A 198 -8.98 9.80 11.13
C VAL A 198 -7.60 10.10 11.73
N ALA A 199 -6.88 9.09 12.23
CA ALA A 199 -5.63 9.30 12.95
C ALA A 199 -4.37 9.47 12.07
N LEU A 200 -4.42 9.10 10.78
CA LEU A 200 -3.26 9.13 9.88
C LEU A 200 -3.46 9.91 8.59
N ASP A 201 -4.64 10.46 8.33
CA ASP A 201 -4.84 11.28 7.13
C ASP A 201 -4.18 12.66 7.39
N PRO A 202 -3.05 12.99 6.73
CA PRO A 202 -2.53 14.35 6.83
C PRO A 202 -3.60 15.30 6.28
N PRO A 203 -3.79 16.49 6.87
CA PRO A 203 -4.72 17.47 6.30
C PRO A 203 -4.36 17.68 4.83
N LEU A 204 -5.37 17.57 3.95
CA LEU A 204 -5.21 17.84 2.53
C LEU A 204 -4.44 19.16 2.37
N PRO A 205 -3.45 19.23 1.45
CA PRO A 205 -2.74 20.48 1.22
C PRO A 205 -3.78 21.55 0.90
N THR A 206 -3.90 22.54 1.80
CA THR A 206 -4.78 23.68 1.57
C THR A 206 -4.35 24.33 0.27
N PRO A 207 -5.27 24.61 -0.67
CA PRO A 207 -4.91 25.24 -1.93
C PRO A 207 -4.17 26.52 -1.59
N THR A 208 -2.92 26.59 -2.03
CA THR A 208 -2.09 27.79 -1.92
C THR A 208 -2.87 28.89 -2.61
N GLN A 209 -3.42 29.82 -1.82
CA GLN A 209 -3.97 31.05 -2.38
C GLN A 209 -2.78 31.77 -3.00
N ASN A 210 -2.69 31.73 -4.32
CA ASN A 210 -1.76 32.57 -5.06
C ASN A 210 -2.21 34.02 -4.81
N GLU A 211 -1.50 34.73 -3.93
CA GLU A 211 -1.51 36.20 -3.87
C GLU A 211 -0.74 36.80 -5.06
#